data_AF-A0A431HCM4-F1
#
_entry.id   AF-A0A431HCM4-F1
#
_cell.length_a   1.000
_cell.length_b   1.000
_cell.length_c   1.000
_cell.angle_alpha   90.00
_cell.angle_beta   90.00
_cell.angle_gamma   90.00
#
_symmetry.space_group_name_H-M   'P 1'
#
loop_
_entity.id
_entity.type
_entity.pdbx_description
1 polymer ?
#
loop_
_entity_poly.entity_id
_entity_poly.type
_entity_poly.pdbx_seq_one_letter_code
_entity_poly.pdbx_strand_id
1 'polypeptide(L)'
;MFKIFTDEQVNEIKAAFIKLELKEVNESNGTFKVVASDETIDRHGEVIKVAGWDWHNFMKNPIMLINHNYWDLDAVGGKATQIYVDGGKLIIE
;
A
#
# COMPACT_ATOMS: atom_id res chain seq x y z
N MET A 1 10.21 14.66 24.26
CA MET A 1 9.18 14.31 25.27
C MET A 1 8.74 12.89 24.95
N PHE A 2 9.11 11.91 25.78
CA PHE A 2 8.70 10.52 25.56
C PHE A 2 7.30 10.32 26.10
N LYS A 3 6.40 9.76 25.28
CA LYS A 3 5.03 9.45 25.69
C LYS A 3 5.06 8.08 26.38
N ILE A 4 4.74 8.04 27.66
CA ILE A 4 4.64 6.79 28.42
C ILE A 4 3.22 6.27 28.24
N PHE A 5 3.09 5.04 27.75
CA PHE A 5 1.80 4.37 27.54
C PHE A 5 1.49 3.44 28.71
N THR A 6 0.22 3.34 29.06
CA THR A 6 -0.29 2.34 30.02
C THR A 6 -0.29 0.94 29.41
N ASP A 7 -0.33 -0.11 30.23
CA ASP A 7 -0.38 -1.50 29.74
C ASP A 7 -1.59 -1.78 28.85
N GLU A 8 -2.73 -1.13 29.15
CA GLU A 8 -3.94 -1.19 28.31
C GLU A 8 -3.69 -0.60 26.92
N GLN A 9 -3.13 0.61 26.84
CA GLN A 9 -2.76 1.25 25.58
C GLN A 9 -1.72 0.45 24.79
N VAL A 10 -0.76 -0.17 25.48
CA VAL A 10 0.22 -1.06 24.84
C VAL A 10 -0.47 -2.28 24.22
N ASN A 11 -1.44 -2.87 24.91
CA ASN A 11 -2.19 -4.01 24.41
C ASN A 11 -3.10 -3.65 23.23
N GLU A 12 -3.73 -2.48 23.25
CA GLU A 12 -4.49 -1.95 22.10
C GLU A 12 -3.61 -1.70 20.88
N ILE A 13 -2.44 -1.06 21.10
CA ILE A 13 -1.45 -0.82 20.03
C ILE A 13 -0.97 -2.16 19.46
N LYS A 14 -0.63 -3.14 20.29
CA LYS A 14 -0.25 -4.49 19.86
C LYS A 14 -1.35 -5.18 19.06
N ALA A 15 -2.62 -5.10 19.51
CA ALA A 15 -3.75 -5.66 18.80
C ALA A 15 -3.96 -4.98 17.43
N ALA A 16 -3.73 -3.67 17.34
CA ALA A 16 -3.74 -2.95 16.07
C ALA A 16 -2.59 -3.38 15.15
N PHE A 17 -1.39 -3.64 15.69
CA PHE A 17 -0.27 -4.19 14.91
C PHE A 17 -0.54 -5.62 14.42
N ILE A 18 -1.24 -6.45 15.20
CA ILE A 18 -1.62 -7.83 14.81
C ILE A 18 -2.64 -7.83 13.66
N LYS A 19 -3.42 -6.74 13.49
CA LYS A 19 -4.30 -6.56 12.32
C LYS A 19 -3.55 -6.15 11.04
N LEU A 20 -2.25 -5.85 11.09
CA LEU A 20 -1.48 -5.67 9.87
C LEU A 20 -1.31 -7.03 9.21
N GLU A 21 -1.89 -7.17 8.02
CA GLU A 21 -1.53 -8.25 7.10
C GLU A 21 -0.06 -8.07 6.72
N LEU A 22 0.83 -8.84 7.33
CA LEU A 22 2.23 -8.93 6.92
C LEU A 22 2.26 -9.52 5.51
N LYS A 23 2.77 -8.74 4.54
CA LYS A 23 2.93 -9.22 3.18
C LYS A 23 4.32 -9.82 3.03
N GLU A 24 4.34 -11.08 2.63
CA GLU A 24 5.59 -11.81 2.40
C GLU A 24 6.36 -11.19 1.22
N VAL A 25 7.67 -11.10 1.37
CA VAL A 25 8.61 -10.75 0.30
C VAL A 25 9.11 -12.04 -0.30
N ASN A 26 9.09 -12.14 -1.63
CA ASN A 26 9.77 -13.21 -2.32
C ASN A 26 11.26 -12.87 -2.44
N GLU A 27 12.06 -13.37 -1.49
CA GLU A 27 13.50 -13.12 -1.43
C GLU A 27 14.28 -13.66 -2.65
N SER A 28 13.72 -14.64 -3.38
CA SER A 28 14.43 -15.25 -4.51
C SER A 28 14.51 -14.34 -5.74
N ASN A 29 13.52 -13.47 -5.92
CA ASN A 29 13.42 -12.57 -7.07
C ASN A 29 13.24 -11.09 -6.68
N GLY A 30 13.22 -10.78 -5.38
CA GLY A 30 13.07 -9.42 -4.87
C GLY A 30 11.69 -8.80 -5.10
N THR A 31 10.65 -9.61 -5.30
CA THR A 31 9.27 -9.14 -5.52
C THR A 31 8.47 -9.14 -4.22
N PHE A 32 7.49 -8.26 -4.11
CA PHE A 32 6.58 -8.18 -2.98
C PHE A 32 5.23 -7.66 -3.46
N LYS A 33 4.16 -8.02 -2.75
CA LYS A 33 2.82 -7.51 -3.08
C LYS A 33 2.41 -6.41 -2.14
N VAL A 34 1.66 -5.44 -2.65
CA VAL A 34 1.01 -4.39 -1.86
C VAL A 34 -0.44 -4.21 -2.27
N VAL A 35 -1.22 -3.69 -1.33
CA VAL A 35 -2.58 -3.19 -1.58
C VAL A 35 -2.35 -1.71 -1.79
N ALA A 36 -2.37 -1.29 -3.04
CA ALA A 36 -2.08 0.08 -3.42
C ALA A 36 -3.30 1.00 -3.18
N SER A 37 -4.50 0.44 -3.25
CA SER A 37 -5.76 1.15 -2.99
C SER A 37 -6.88 0.13 -2.71
N ASP A 38 -7.98 0.60 -2.15
CA ASP A 38 -9.23 -0.12 -2.03
C ASP A 38 -10.40 0.86 -2.17
N GLU A 39 -11.63 0.35 -2.11
CA GLU A 39 -12.84 1.18 -2.22
C GLU A 39 -13.30 1.76 -0.86
N THR A 40 -12.37 1.96 0.08
CA THR A 40 -12.69 2.65 1.35
C THR A 40 -13.06 4.10 1.09
N ILE A 41 -14.06 4.60 1.83
CA ILE A 41 -14.47 6.01 1.78
C ILE A 41 -13.29 6.89 2.18
N ASP A 42 -12.90 7.80 1.31
CA ASP A 42 -11.80 8.72 1.56
C ASP A 42 -12.19 9.85 2.55
N ARG A 43 -11.25 10.73 2.87
CA ARG A 43 -11.50 11.84 3.80
C ARG A 43 -12.52 12.88 3.27
N HIS A 44 -12.86 12.84 2.00
CA HIS A 44 -13.82 13.71 1.34
C HIS A 44 -15.20 13.07 1.16
N GLY A 45 -15.38 11.82 1.61
CA GLY A 45 -16.65 11.09 1.49
C GLY A 45 -16.83 10.40 0.14
N GLU A 46 -15.76 10.24 -0.63
CA GLU A 46 -15.77 9.68 -1.98
C GLU A 46 -15.22 8.26 -1.99
N VAL A 47 -15.64 7.49 -3.01
CA VAL A 47 -15.10 6.16 -3.29
C VAL A 47 -14.69 6.10 -4.75
N ILE A 48 -13.45 5.72 -5.02
CA ILE A 48 -12.97 5.43 -6.37
C ILE A 48 -13.10 3.92 -6.59
N LYS A 49 -13.87 3.53 -7.61
CA LYS A 49 -14.00 2.11 -7.98
C LYS A 49 -12.69 1.60 -8.55
N VAL A 50 -12.07 0.61 -7.89
CA VAL A 50 -10.76 0.07 -8.31
C VAL A 50 -10.84 -0.57 -9.70
N ALA A 51 -11.98 -1.16 -10.06
CA ALA A 51 -12.24 -1.72 -11.38
C ALA A 51 -12.33 -0.66 -12.50
N GLY A 52 -12.46 0.62 -12.15
CA GLY A 52 -12.51 1.73 -13.11
C GLY A 52 -11.16 2.30 -13.49
N TRP A 53 -10.05 1.80 -12.92
CA TRP A 53 -8.72 2.30 -13.21
C TRP A 53 -8.25 1.79 -14.58
N ASP A 54 -7.67 2.68 -15.40
CA ASP A 54 -6.96 2.31 -16.63
C ASP A 54 -5.46 2.52 -16.44
N TRP A 55 -4.73 1.42 -16.36
CA TRP A 55 -3.26 1.40 -16.20
C TRP A 55 -2.51 1.28 -17.52
N HIS A 56 -3.18 1.30 -18.69
CA HIS A 56 -2.51 1.12 -19.98
C HIS A 56 -1.35 2.10 -20.20
N ASN A 57 -1.55 3.38 -19.88
CA ASN A 57 -0.49 4.38 -19.99
C ASN A 57 0.58 4.25 -18.90
N PHE A 58 0.19 3.89 -17.67
CA PHE A 58 1.12 3.66 -16.56
C PHE A 58 2.10 2.52 -16.88
N MET A 59 1.61 1.44 -17.50
CA MET A 59 2.42 0.28 -17.87
C MET A 59 3.52 0.56 -18.91
N LYS A 60 3.52 1.73 -19.56
CA LYS A 60 4.62 2.16 -20.43
C LYS A 60 5.90 2.48 -19.64
N ASN A 61 5.75 2.92 -18.38
CA ASN A 61 6.86 3.11 -17.44
C ASN A 61 6.34 2.94 -15.98
N PRO A 62 6.15 1.69 -15.53
CA PRO A 62 5.37 1.38 -14.32
C PRO A 62 6.21 1.54 -13.04
N ILE A 63 6.69 2.75 -12.77
CA ILE A 63 7.41 3.07 -11.54
C ILE A 63 6.41 3.41 -10.44
N MET A 64 6.44 2.63 -9.35
CA MET A 64 5.63 2.87 -8.18
C MET A 64 6.34 3.86 -7.25
N LEU A 65 5.67 4.98 -6.96
CA LEU A 65 6.16 5.95 -5.98
C LEU A 65 5.45 5.74 -4.64
N ILE A 66 6.19 5.86 -3.54
CA ILE A 66 5.68 5.63 -2.18
C ILE A 66 5.34 6.92 -1.42
N ASN A 67 5.60 8.08 -2.02
CA ASN A 67 5.28 9.38 -1.45
C ASN A 67 5.15 10.46 -2.54
N HIS A 68 4.87 11.70 -2.12
CA HIS A 68 4.67 12.83 -3.02
C HIS A 68 5.95 13.59 -3.41
N ASN A 69 7.14 13.11 -3.02
CA ASN A 69 8.43 13.70 -3.40
C ASN A 69 9.01 13.01 -4.64
N TYR A 70 8.40 13.27 -5.80
CA TYR A 70 8.78 12.65 -7.08
C TYR A 70 10.13 13.10 -7.66
N TRP A 71 10.86 13.97 -6.96
CA TRP A 71 12.20 14.44 -7.35
C TRP A 71 13.33 13.63 -6.71
N ASP A 72 12.99 12.70 -5.82
CA ASP A 72 13.92 11.94 -5.01
C ASP A 72 13.85 10.45 -5.35
N LEU A 73 15.01 9.80 -5.41
CA LEU A 73 15.11 8.35 -5.63
C LEU A 73 14.51 7.57 -4.46
N ASP A 74 14.55 8.13 -3.25
CA ASP A 74 13.96 7.52 -2.06
C ASP A 74 12.43 7.39 -2.15
N ALA A 75 11.79 8.10 -3.09
CA ALA A 75 10.37 7.95 -3.38
C ALA A 75 10.05 6.72 -4.25
N VAL A 76 11.04 6.05 -4.84
CA VAL A 76 10.84 4.90 -5.72
C VAL A 76 10.68 3.63 -4.88
N GLY A 77 9.46 3.07 -4.85
CA GLY A 77 9.17 1.80 -4.17
C GLY A 77 9.47 0.56 -5.00
N GLY A 78 9.59 0.71 -6.33
CA GLY A 78 9.87 -0.39 -7.24
C GLY A 78 9.23 -0.20 -8.61
N LYS A 79 9.32 -1.24 -9.43
CA LYS A 79 8.64 -1.33 -10.73
C LYS A 79 7.48 -2.31 -10.61
N ALA A 80 6.26 -1.89 -10.94
CA ALA A 80 5.13 -2.80 -10.98
C ALA A 80 5.30 -3.81 -12.12
N THR A 81 5.33 -5.08 -11.75
CA THR A 81 5.39 -6.24 -12.64
C THR A 81 3.98 -6.74 -12.96
N GLN A 82 3.04 -6.63 -12.01
CA GLN A 82 1.64 -6.96 -12.20
C GLN A 82 0.74 -5.97 -11.45
N ILE A 83 -0.43 -5.69 -12.04
CA ILE A 83 -1.50 -4.89 -11.44
C ILE A 83 -2.82 -5.60 -11.69
N TYR A 84 -3.57 -5.86 -10.64
CA TYR A 84 -4.87 -6.53 -10.74
C TYR A 84 -5.78 -6.16 -9.56
N VAL A 85 -7.08 -6.44 -9.74
CA VAL A 85 -8.09 -6.25 -8.69
C VAL A 85 -8.40 -7.60 -8.05
N ASP A 86 -8.34 -7.67 -6.72
CA ASP A 86 -8.71 -8.84 -5.93
C ASP A 86 -9.52 -8.41 -4.70
N GLY A 87 -10.71 -8.96 -4.51
CA GLY A 87 -11.56 -8.66 -3.37
C GLY A 87 -11.89 -7.16 -3.18
N GLY A 88 -11.97 -6.38 -4.25
CA GLY A 88 -12.19 -4.92 -4.18
C GLY A 88 -10.95 -4.10 -3.80
N LYS A 89 -9.77 -4.73 -3.77
CA LYS A 89 -8.48 -4.09 -3.54
C LYS A 89 -7.67 -4.06 -4.84
N LEU A 90 -6.95 -2.97 -5.07
CA LEU A 90 -5.95 -2.86 -6.11
C LEU A 90 -4.64 -3.47 -5.60
N ILE A 91 -4.20 -4.56 -6.21
CA ILE A 91 -2.96 -5.23 -5.88
C ILE A 91 -1.88 -4.86 -6.89
N ILE A 92 -0.70 -4.52 -6.39
CA ILE A 92 0.52 -4.32 -7.17
C ILE A 92 1.57 -5.30 -6.69
N GLU A 93 2.24 -5.98 -7.63
CA GLU A 93 3.46 -6.78 -7.43
C GLU A 93 4.68 -6.08 -8.04
#